data_AF-A0A1F6LZC8-F1
#
_entry.id   AF-A0A1F6LZC8-F1
#
_cell.length_a   1.000
_cell.length_b   1.000
_cell.length_c   1.000
_cell.angle_alpha   90.00
_cell.angle_beta   90.00
_cell.angle_gamma   90.00
#
_symmetry.space_group_name_H-M   'P 1'
#
loop_
_entity.id
_entity.type
_entity.pdbx_description
1 polymer ?
#
loop_
_entity_poly.entity_id
_entity_poly.type
_entity_poly.pdbx_seq_one_letter_code
_entity_poly.pdbx_strand_id
1 'polypeptide(L)'
;MTTFDSFPGTVLLTDPEGVVVYVNKTIEKRHGFQTAQVIGKKAGALWGRQMPTSFYGELWDTVATKKRPFTSSIKNKKRAGTLQEENVHIAPIIDQSEHITYFLELHPSVENEELARFEDEFIHLWSSAYRQKAEIVFPWIARWVGHSSSEDHITDLNGDTAKAFSDFFVAPTQQTLSERQGDKILIEAAQQDPREFRVVYEKYQKKIYDYFFHRINNDADTANDLAQETFMRAFRALSAFRTTNAHYGTYLMRIAHNLLMNQYRTYRPIMYDTSVLGRIGCEPTYEQDVLGMLKKDLWQAVEGLTNIEKQVMKMKYEEDMRVGEIASILNKSENAIKLCLTRARQKIRRQLGTLPDAA
;
A
#
# COMPACT_ATOMS: atom_id res chain seq x y z
N MET A 1 2.63 -0.10 -1.47
CA MET A 1 1.99 0.52 -0.29
C MET A 1 3.14 0.95 0.58
N THR A 2 3.30 2.25 0.79
CA THR A 2 4.47 2.81 1.48
C THR A 2 4.36 2.53 2.98
N THR A 3 5.48 2.53 3.72
CA THR A 3 5.46 2.39 5.19
C THR A 3 4.54 3.46 5.82
N PHE A 4 4.55 4.67 5.26
CA PHE A 4 3.74 5.82 5.68
C PHE A 4 2.23 5.66 5.48
N ASP A 5 1.77 4.76 4.59
CA ASP A 5 0.34 4.44 4.43
C ASP A 5 -0.27 3.83 5.69
N SER A 6 0.57 3.31 6.60
CA SER A 6 0.14 2.67 7.83
C SER A 6 0.27 3.55 9.07
N PHE A 7 0.94 4.69 8.95
CA PHE A 7 1.25 5.56 10.08
C PHE A 7 0.04 6.31 10.62
N PRO A 8 -0.06 6.54 11.94
CA PRO A 8 -1.20 7.21 12.56
C PRO A 8 -1.29 8.71 12.25
N GLY A 9 -0.19 9.38 11.92
CA GLY A 9 -0.18 10.76 11.45
C GLY A 9 -0.60 10.90 9.99
N THR A 10 -0.87 12.12 9.55
CA THR A 10 -1.24 12.41 8.16
C THR A 10 -0.05 12.99 7.40
N VAL A 11 0.18 12.45 6.19
CA VAL A 11 1.10 13.01 5.19
C VAL A 11 0.30 13.29 3.93
N LEU A 12 0.33 14.53 3.47
CA LEU A 12 -0.31 14.98 2.25
C LEU A 12 0.69 15.77 1.41
N LEU A 13 0.73 15.50 0.11
CA LEU A 13 1.53 16.24 -0.86
C LEU A 13 0.62 16.88 -1.90
N THR A 14 0.91 18.13 -2.25
CA THR A 14 0.30 18.82 -3.40
C THR A 14 1.35 19.23 -4.42
N ASP A 15 0.94 19.37 -5.68
CA ASP A 15 1.73 20.06 -6.71
C ASP A 15 1.77 21.59 -6.45
N PRO A 16 2.56 22.36 -7.22
CA PRO A 16 2.66 23.82 -7.05
C PRO A 16 1.32 24.56 -7.21
N GLU A 17 0.35 23.97 -7.90
CA GLU A 17 -1.00 24.50 -8.12
C GLU A 17 -1.98 24.17 -6.97
N GLY A 18 -1.52 23.42 -5.96
CA GLY A 18 -2.26 23.02 -4.78
C GLY A 18 -3.19 21.83 -4.98
N VAL A 19 -2.98 21.04 -6.04
CA VAL A 19 -3.69 19.78 -6.31
C VAL A 19 -3.01 18.65 -5.56
N VAL A 20 -3.79 17.87 -4.81
CA VAL A 20 -3.26 16.74 -4.04
C VAL A 20 -2.74 15.66 -4.99
N VAL A 21 -1.46 15.30 -4.84
CA VAL A 21 -0.77 14.25 -5.62
C VAL A 21 -0.50 12.98 -4.81
N TYR A 22 -0.50 13.09 -3.48
CA TYR A 22 -0.43 11.96 -2.57
C TYR A 22 -1.10 12.31 -1.23
N VAL A 23 -1.72 11.31 -0.62
CA VAL A 23 -2.18 11.37 0.76
C VAL A 23 -2.22 9.97 1.36
N ASN A 24 -1.75 9.80 2.59
CA ASN A 24 -1.80 8.51 3.26
C ASN A 24 -3.21 8.17 3.79
N LYS A 25 -3.46 6.90 4.09
CA LYS A 25 -4.80 6.38 4.49
C LYS A 25 -5.39 7.02 5.75
N THR A 26 -4.59 7.71 6.56
CA THR A 26 -5.05 8.38 7.78
C THR A 26 -6.10 9.46 7.49
N ILE A 27 -6.07 10.06 6.31
CA ILE A 27 -7.07 11.06 5.89
C ILE A 27 -8.50 10.50 5.93
N GLU A 28 -8.66 9.20 5.67
CA GLU A 28 -9.97 8.54 5.68
C GLU A 28 -10.56 8.49 7.09
N LYS A 29 -9.72 8.26 8.10
CA LYS A 29 -10.15 8.27 9.50
C LYS A 29 -10.41 9.67 10.02
N ARG A 30 -9.56 10.63 9.67
CA ARG A 30 -9.66 12.01 10.18
C ARG A 30 -10.83 12.78 9.59
N HIS A 31 -10.99 12.71 8.27
CA HIS A 31 -11.96 13.54 7.56
C HIS A 31 -13.09 12.75 6.87
N GLY A 32 -12.99 11.42 6.77
CA GLY A 32 -14.02 10.57 6.16
C GLY A 32 -14.00 10.50 4.63
N PHE A 33 -13.01 11.14 3.98
CA PHE A 33 -12.80 11.06 2.54
C PHE A 33 -11.88 9.90 2.21
N GLN A 34 -12.23 9.11 1.20
CA GLN A 34 -11.31 8.08 0.70
C GLN A 34 -10.13 8.74 -0.01
N THR A 35 -8.94 8.16 0.11
CA THR A 35 -7.70 8.67 -0.54
C THR A 35 -7.91 9.01 -2.03
N ALA A 36 -8.60 8.13 -2.77
CA ALA A 36 -8.91 8.32 -4.19
C ALA A 36 -9.86 9.49 -4.50
N GLN A 37 -10.64 9.97 -3.52
CA GLN A 37 -11.51 11.14 -3.68
C GLN A 37 -10.77 12.46 -3.44
N VAL A 38 -9.63 12.40 -2.73
CA VAL A 38 -8.81 13.54 -2.36
C VAL A 38 -7.78 13.81 -3.46
N ILE A 39 -7.12 12.77 -3.97
CA ILE A 39 -6.08 12.90 -4.99
C ILE A 39 -6.68 13.47 -6.29
N GLY A 40 -5.97 14.42 -6.92
CA GLY A 40 -6.42 15.15 -8.11
C GLY A 40 -7.39 16.30 -7.82
N LYS A 41 -7.67 16.61 -6.54
CA LYS A 41 -8.48 17.77 -6.13
C LYS A 41 -7.61 18.82 -5.46
N LYS A 42 -8.03 20.09 -5.54
CA LYS A 42 -7.38 21.18 -4.79
C LYS A 42 -7.66 21.01 -3.30
N ALA A 43 -6.60 20.95 -2.48
CA ALA A 43 -6.72 20.74 -1.03
C ALA A 43 -7.69 21.73 -0.38
N GLY A 44 -7.56 23.03 -0.69
CA GLY A 44 -8.45 24.07 -0.15
C GLY A 44 -9.93 23.91 -0.52
N ALA A 45 -10.25 23.25 -1.64
CA ALA A 45 -11.64 23.00 -2.04
C ALA A 45 -12.28 21.84 -1.26
N LEU A 46 -11.48 20.88 -0.78
CA LEU A 46 -11.96 19.71 -0.04
C LEU A 46 -12.43 20.09 1.37
N TRP A 47 -11.74 21.05 2.00
CA TRP A 47 -11.97 21.43 3.40
C TRP A 47 -12.93 22.62 3.57
N GLY A 48 -13.49 23.13 2.46
CA GLY A 48 -14.58 24.11 2.47
C GLY A 48 -14.17 25.57 2.63
N ARG A 49 -12.88 25.92 2.47
CA ARG A 49 -12.35 27.30 2.52
C ARG A 49 -12.88 28.17 3.67
N GLN A 50 -12.87 27.65 4.90
CA GLN A 50 -13.53 28.31 6.04
C GLN A 50 -12.74 29.50 6.62
N MET A 51 -11.52 29.76 6.14
CA MET A 51 -10.69 30.86 6.62
C MET A 51 -10.89 32.13 5.77
N PRO A 52 -10.61 33.34 6.30
CA PRO A 52 -10.66 34.59 5.53
C PRO A 52 -9.75 34.55 4.30
N THR A 53 -10.06 35.34 3.26
CA THR A 53 -9.22 35.39 2.05
C THR A 53 -7.80 35.88 2.33
N SER A 54 -7.63 36.80 3.29
CA SER A 54 -6.31 37.26 3.74
C SER A 54 -5.43 36.14 4.28
N PHE A 55 -6.03 35.18 5.01
CA PHE A 55 -5.31 34.00 5.52
C PHE A 55 -4.71 33.18 4.37
N TYR A 56 -5.48 32.91 3.32
CA TYR A 56 -4.97 32.17 2.17
C TYR A 56 -3.89 32.96 1.42
N GLY A 57 -4.02 34.29 1.36
CA GLY A 57 -2.97 35.17 0.83
C GLY A 57 -1.65 35.04 1.60
N GLU A 58 -1.72 35.10 2.93
CA GLU A 58 -0.55 34.94 3.81
C GLU A 58 0.08 33.55 3.71
N LEU A 59 -0.74 32.49 3.68
CA LEU A 59 -0.29 31.12 3.50
C LEU A 59 0.50 30.98 2.19
N TRP A 60 -0.10 31.38 1.06
CA TRP A 60 0.54 31.24 -0.25
C TRP A 60 1.75 32.15 -0.40
N ASP A 61 1.73 33.37 0.14
CA ASP A 61 2.91 34.23 0.17
C ASP A 61 4.06 33.57 0.98
N THR A 62 3.74 32.92 2.10
CA THR A 62 4.74 32.25 2.94
C THR A 62 5.35 31.02 2.27
N VAL A 63 4.52 30.10 1.79
CA VAL A 63 5.03 28.82 1.27
C VAL A 63 5.47 28.91 -0.19
N ALA A 64 4.76 29.66 -1.05
CA ALA A 64 5.04 29.71 -2.48
C ALA A 64 6.02 30.84 -2.87
N THR A 65 5.89 32.02 -2.26
CA THR A 65 6.73 33.18 -2.60
C THR A 65 7.99 33.22 -1.74
N LYS A 66 7.85 33.18 -0.41
CA LYS A 66 8.97 33.24 0.55
C LYS A 66 9.68 31.90 0.72
N LYS A 67 9.09 30.80 0.23
CA LYS A 67 9.61 29.42 0.35
C LYS A 67 9.95 29.05 1.81
N ARG A 68 9.08 29.43 2.75
CA ARG A 68 9.21 29.18 4.19
C ARG A 68 8.14 28.21 4.69
N PRO A 69 8.39 27.48 5.80
CA PRO A 69 7.33 26.72 6.46
C PRO A 69 6.25 27.65 6.98
N PHE A 70 5.02 27.11 7.03
CA PHE A 70 3.85 27.79 7.55
C PHE A 70 3.15 26.90 8.56
N THR A 71 2.83 27.44 9.73
CA THR A 71 2.06 26.78 10.78
C THR A 71 0.91 27.67 11.21
N SER A 72 -0.29 27.11 11.34
CA SER A 72 -1.45 27.87 11.82
C SER A 72 -2.60 26.97 12.24
N SER A 73 -3.49 27.47 13.09
CA SER A 73 -4.76 26.82 13.40
C SER A 73 -5.81 27.19 12.34
N ILE A 74 -6.45 26.18 11.75
CA ILE A 74 -7.50 26.35 10.76
C ILE A 74 -8.78 25.63 11.17
N LYS A 75 -9.91 26.17 10.71
CA LYS A 75 -11.22 25.49 10.80
C LYS A 75 -11.46 24.66 9.55
N ASN A 76 -11.57 23.35 9.71
CA ASN A 76 -11.85 22.41 8.63
C ASN A 76 -13.25 21.83 8.75
N LYS A 77 -13.91 21.60 7.61
CA LYS A 77 -15.18 20.87 7.56
C LYS A 77 -14.94 19.41 7.20
N LYS A 78 -15.38 18.48 8.06
CA LYS A 78 -15.37 17.04 7.75
C LYS A 78 -16.40 16.71 6.67
N ARG A 79 -16.27 15.52 6.07
CA ARG A 79 -17.28 15.00 5.12
C ARG A 79 -18.70 14.97 5.71
N ALA A 80 -18.83 14.70 7.02
CA ALA A 80 -20.09 14.70 7.75
C ALA A 80 -20.67 16.11 8.00
N GLY A 81 -19.94 17.16 7.63
CA GLY A 81 -20.37 18.55 7.74
C GLY A 81 -20.00 19.25 9.05
N THR A 82 -19.43 18.53 10.03
CA THR A 82 -18.95 19.10 11.29
C THR A 82 -17.67 19.90 11.10
N LEU A 83 -17.55 21.01 11.86
CA LEU A 83 -16.35 21.83 11.90
C LEU A 83 -15.38 21.30 12.97
N GLN A 84 -14.09 21.33 12.67
CA GLN A 84 -13.02 20.99 13.60
C GLN A 84 -11.87 21.99 13.45
N GLU A 85 -11.32 22.46 14.57
CA GLU A 85 -10.07 23.22 14.60
C GLU A 85 -8.87 22.27 14.56
N GLU A 86 -7.90 22.56 13.70
CA GLU A 86 -6.72 21.74 13.49
C GLU A 86 -5.50 22.61 13.22
N ASN A 87 -4.35 22.24 13.75
CA ASN A 87 -3.08 22.86 13.40
C ASN A 87 -2.55 22.25 12.11
N VAL A 88 -2.31 23.08 11.11
CA VAL A 88 -1.65 22.69 9.86
C VAL A 88 -0.18 23.06 9.88
N HIS A 89 0.63 22.20 9.27
CA HIS A 89 2.08 22.38 9.12
C HIS A 89 2.42 22.14 7.66
N ILE A 90 2.71 23.22 6.93
CA ILE A 90 2.93 23.20 5.49
C ILE A 90 4.36 23.63 5.21
N ALA A 91 5.08 22.82 4.43
CA ALA A 91 6.44 23.13 4.01
C ALA A 91 6.58 23.01 2.49
N PRO A 92 7.27 23.96 1.83
CA PRO A 92 7.62 23.82 0.43
C PRO A 92 8.77 22.83 0.28
N ILE A 93 8.59 21.85 -0.62
CA ILE A 93 9.65 20.99 -1.11
C ILE A 93 10.17 21.62 -2.40
N ILE A 94 11.47 21.88 -2.44
CA ILE A 94 12.13 22.55 -3.55
C ILE A 94 13.21 21.66 -4.15
N ASP A 95 13.45 21.79 -5.45
CA ASP A 95 14.57 21.12 -6.12
C ASP A 95 15.91 21.85 -5.88
N GLN A 96 16.99 21.33 -6.49
CA GLN A 96 18.32 21.94 -6.44
C GLN A 96 18.41 23.31 -7.12
N SER A 97 17.47 23.63 -8.01
CA SER A 97 17.34 24.93 -8.68
C SER A 97 16.40 25.89 -7.94
N GLU A 98 16.03 25.53 -6.70
CA GLU A 98 15.06 26.23 -5.84
C GLU A 98 13.64 26.33 -6.39
N HIS A 99 13.24 25.57 -7.41
CA HIS A 99 11.85 25.53 -7.84
C HIS A 99 11.03 24.69 -6.88
N ILE A 100 9.81 25.15 -6.58
CA ILE A 100 8.87 24.36 -5.78
C ILE A 100 8.41 23.18 -6.62
N THR A 101 8.62 21.99 -6.10
CA THR A 101 8.14 20.75 -6.72
C THR A 101 6.86 20.28 -6.06
N TYR A 102 6.76 20.41 -4.73
CA TYR A 102 5.58 20.02 -3.97
C TYR A 102 5.38 20.91 -2.75
N PHE A 103 4.17 20.92 -2.20
CA PHE A 103 3.94 21.31 -0.81
C PHE A 103 3.61 20.09 0.03
N LEU A 104 4.34 19.94 1.14
CA LEU A 104 4.12 18.94 2.16
C LEU A 104 3.22 19.50 3.25
N GLU A 105 2.12 18.83 3.52
CA GLU A 105 1.28 19.08 4.70
C GLU A 105 1.41 17.89 5.66
N LEU A 106 1.76 18.19 6.91
CA LEU A 106 1.90 17.21 7.98
C LEU A 106 0.92 17.48 9.11
N HIS A 107 0.38 16.37 9.63
CA HIS A 107 -0.27 16.37 10.92
C HIS A 107 0.35 15.25 11.74
N PRO A 108 1.09 15.57 12.80
CA PRO A 108 1.76 14.57 13.60
C PRO A 108 0.72 13.73 14.34
N SER A 109 1.15 12.58 14.83
CA SER A 109 0.29 11.71 15.64
C SER A 109 0.35 11.99 17.15
N VAL A 110 1.17 12.96 17.58
CA VAL A 110 1.41 13.34 18.98
C VAL A 110 0.47 14.46 19.46
N GLU A 111 0.37 14.65 20.77
CA GLU A 111 -0.39 15.71 21.44
C GLU A 111 0.47 16.46 22.48
N ASN A 112 -0.02 17.60 22.99
CA ASN A 112 0.56 18.37 24.10
C ASN A 112 2.04 18.78 23.91
N GLU A 113 2.92 18.51 24.89
CA GLU A 113 4.33 18.93 24.88
C GLU A 113 5.10 18.40 23.67
N GLU A 114 4.76 17.20 23.19
CA GLU A 114 5.38 16.63 22.00
C GLU A 114 4.94 17.35 20.72
N LEU A 115 3.73 17.92 20.69
CA LEU A 115 3.26 18.73 19.57
C LEU A 115 4.04 20.05 19.49
N ALA A 116 4.30 20.71 20.62
CA ALA A 116 5.12 21.92 20.67
C ALA A 116 6.56 21.63 20.19
N ARG A 117 7.16 20.52 20.66
CA ARG A 117 8.49 20.08 20.19
C ARG A 117 8.49 19.79 18.69
N PHE A 118 7.43 19.16 18.17
CA PHE A 118 7.27 18.95 16.74
C PHE A 118 7.21 20.27 15.96
N GLU A 119 6.42 21.24 16.42
CA GLU A 119 6.25 22.55 15.76
C GLU A 119 7.58 23.32 15.68
N ASP A 120 8.34 23.35 16.77
CA ASP A 120 9.67 23.97 16.81
C ASP A 120 10.65 23.28 15.85
N GLU A 121 10.72 21.95 15.89
CA GLU A 121 11.58 21.18 15.00
C GLU A 121 11.16 21.31 13.53
N PHE A 122 9.85 21.38 13.25
CA PHE A 122 9.32 21.58 11.90
C PHE A 122 9.81 22.92 11.34
N ILE A 123 9.64 24.01 12.10
CA ILE A 123 10.09 25.33 11.68
C ILE A 123 11.61 25.32 11.46
N HIS A 124 12.38 24.72 12.36
CA HIS A 124 13.84 24.66 12.25
C HIS A 124 14.29 23.86 11.02
N LEU A 125 13.77 22.65 10.84
CA LEU A 125 14.14 21.76 9.72
C LEU A 125 13.86 22.44 8.38
N TRP A 126 12.63 22.93 8.19
CA TRP A 126 12.17 23.49 6.91
C TRP A 126 12.67 24.92 6.62
N SER A 127 13.24 25.60 7.62
CA SER A 127 13.93 26.87 7.45
C SER A 127 15.45 26.72 7.26
N SER A 128 15.99 25.51 7.36
CA SER A 128 17.43 25.24 7.28
C SER A 128 17.82 24.56 5.97
N ALA A 129 19.12 24.44 5.71
CA ALA A 129 19.66 23.66 4.58
C ALA A 129 19.34 22.14 4.71
N TYR A 130 18.99 21.65 5.90
CA TYR A 130 18.64 20.24 6.11
C TYR A 130 17.37 19.82 5.36
N ARG A 131 16.50 20.76 4.97
CA ARG A 131 15.32 20.48 4.14
C ARG A 131 15.64 19.86 2.77
N GLN A 132 16.89 19.97 2.32
CA GLN A 132 17.38 19.40 1.06
C GLN A 132 17.99 18.00 1.23
N LYS A 133 18.14 17.51 2.47
CA LYS A 133 18.76 16.21 2.78
C LYS A 133 17.69 15.17 3.06
N ALA A 134 17.41 14.32 2.08
CA ALA A 134 16.36 13.29 2.16
C ALA A 134 16.60 12.32 3.33
N GLU A 135 17.87 11.99 3.58
CA GLU A 135 18.35 11.14 4.69
C GLU A 135 18.07 11.73 6.08
N ILE A 136 17.81 13.04 6.17
CA ILE A 136 17.39 13.70 7.42
C ILE A 136 15.86 13.85 7.43
N VAL A 137 15.28 14.34 6.34
CA VAL A 137 13.87 14.69 6.25
C VAL A 137 12.97 13.46 6.44
N PHE A 138 13.27 12.34 5.78
CA PHE A 138 12.39 11.17 5.81
C PHE A 138 12.33 10.49 7.19
N PRO A 139 13.47 10.20 7.87
CA PRO A 139 13.43 9.70 9.24
C PRO A 139 12.73 10.68 10.20
N TRP A 140 12.94 11.98 10.02
CA TRP A 140 12.28 13.01 10.83
C TRP A 140 10.75 12.94 10.70
N ILE A 141 10.23 12.86 9.47
CA ILE A 141 8.78 12.71 9.22
C ILE A 141 8.29 11.38 9.80
N ALA A 142 9.02 10.28 9.58
CA ALA A 142 8.63 8.97 10.05
C ALA A 142 8.49 8.90 11.58
N ARG A 143 9.38 9.55 12.32
CA ARG A 143 9.29 9.68 13.78
C ARG A 143 8.00 10.35 14.21
N TRP A 144 7.67 11.49 13.63
CA TRP A 144 6.54 12.33 14.08
C TRP A 144 5.16 11.87 13.58
N VAL A 145 5.12 11.23 12.42
CA VAL A 145 3.89 10.69 11.83
C VAL A 145 3.66 9.22 12.25
N GLY A 146 4.74 8.46 12.47
CA GLY A 146 4.72 7.03 12.71
C GLY A 146 4.83 6.59 14.17
N HIS A 147 5.42 7.40 15.05
CA HIS A 147 5.92 6.99 16.37
C HIS A 147 6.87 5.78 16.34
N SER A 148 7.53 5.52 15.20
CA SER A 148 8.47 4.41 15.12
C SER A 148 9.87 4.88 15.49
N SER A 149 10.46 4.23 16.51
CA SER A 149 11.89 4.29 16.80
C SER A 149 12.72 3.39 15.87
N SER A 150 12.07 2.63 14.98
CA SER A 150 12.75 1.79 13.99
C SER A 150 13.15 2.65 12.79
N GLU A 151 14.43 3.02 12.74
CA GLU A 151 15.14 3.51 11.54
C GLU A 151 15.17 2.45 10.42
N ASP A 152 14.74 1.22 10.71
CA ASP A 152 14.67 0.12 9.77
C ASP A 152 13.66 0.39 8.66
N HIS A 153 14.16 0.40 7.42
CA HIS A 153 13.44 0.47 6.12
C HIS A 153 13.46 1.80 5.35
N ILE A 154 14.15 2.84 5.82
CA ILE A 154 14.47 4.00 4.96
C ILE A 154 15.94 3.92 4.54
N THR A 155 16.26 2.86 3.80
CA THR A 155 17.61 2.64 3.28
C THR A 155 17.66 3.08 1.83
N ASP A 156 18.68 3.85 1.47
CA ASP A 156 19.00 4.34 0.13
C ASP A 156 18.38 5.69 -0.32
N LEU A 157 18.22 6.64 0.62
CA LEU A 157 17.89 8.03 0.30
C LEU A 157 19.15 8.89 0.17
N ASN A 158 19.83 8.83 -0.97
CA ASN A 158 20.95 9.74 -1.26
C ASN A 158 20.50 10.92 -2.14
N GLY A 159 20.65 12.15 -1.63
CA GLY A 159 21.11 13.28 -2.45
C GLY A 159 20.12 14.26 -3.12
N ASP A 160 18.80 14.12 -3.00
CA ASP A 160 17.85 15.19 -3.38
C ASP A 160 16.48 14.92 -2.72
N THR A 161 16.01 15.85 -1.89
CA THR A 161 14.72 15.71 -1.20
C THR A 161 13.55 15.70 -2.18
N ALA A 162 13.54 16.58 -3.18
CA ALA A 162 12.44 16.65 -4.15
C ALA A 162 12.27 15.34 -4.93
N LYS A 163 13.40 14.79 -5.42
CA LYS A 163 13.42 13.49 -6.09
C LYS A 163 12.99 12.36 -5.15
N ALA A 164 13.47 12.33 -3.92
CA ALA A 164 13.08 11.32 -2.93
C ALA A 164 11.57 11.33 -2.67
N PHE A 165 10.95 12.51 -2.53
CA PHE A 165 9.49 12.63 -2.39
C PHE A 165 8.74 12.12 -3.62
N SER A 166 9.24 12.43 -4.81
CA SER A 166 8.68 11.92 -6.07
C SER A 166 8.70 10.40 -6.11
N ASP A 167 9.88 9.80 -5.92
CA ASP A 167 10.09 8.35 -6.06
C ASP A 167 9.34 7.56 -4.99
N PHE A 168 9.32 8.09 -3.76
CA PHE A 168 8.74 7.37 -2.63
C PHE A 168 7.23 7.52 -2.54
N PHE A 169 6.67 8.70 -2.85
CA PHE A 169 5.25 8.98 -2.66
C PHE A 169 4.49 9.16 -3.97
N VAL A 170 4.97 10.05 -4.84
CA VAL A 170 4.17 10.56 -5.97
C VAL A 170 4.12 9.56 -7.11
N ALA A 171 5.27 9.09 -7.60
CA ALA A 171 5.34 8.16 -8.74
C ALA A 171 4.58 6.85 -8.50
N PRO A 172 4.72 6.16 -7.34
CA PRO A 172 3.94 4.95 -7.06
C PRO A 172 2.44 5.20 -6.99
N THR A 173 2.04 6.38 -6.50
CA THR A 173 0.64 6.78 -6.37
C THR A 173 0.03 7.08 -7.73
N GLN A 174 0.71 7.85 -8.57
CA GLN A 174 0.30 8.16 -9.93
C GLN A 174 0.23 6.90 -10.79
N GLN A 175 1.21 6.00 -10.69
CA GLN A 175 1.17 4.71 -11.38
C GLN A 175 -0.07 3.91 -10.96
N THR A 176 -0.30 3.77 -9.65
CA THR A 176 -1.46 3.05 -9.13
C THR A 176 -2.78 3.67 -9.62
N LEU A 177 -2.89 5.00 -9.66
CA LEU A 177 -4.09 5.69 -10.15
C LEU A 177 -4.27 5.56 -11.65
N SER A 178 -3.19 5.68 -12.42
CA SER A 178 -3.20 5.49 -13.88
C SER A 178 -3.65 4.07 -14.24
N GLU A 179 -3.15 3.06 -13.53
CA GLU A 179 -3.58 1.68 -13.69
C GLU A 179 -5.08 1.50 -13.38
N ARG A 180 -5.60 2.13 -12.30
CA ARG A 180 -7.05 2.09 -11.98
C ARG A 180 -7.89 2.79 -13.02
N GLN A 181 -7.45 3.95 -13.51
CA GLN A 181 -8.14 4.71 -14.54
C GLN A 181 -8.16 3.91 -15.85
N GLY A 182 -7.04 3.29 -16.21
CA GLY A 182 -6.94 2.38 -17.35
C GLY A 182 -7.87 1.19 -17.21
N ASP A 183 -7.89 0.52 -16.05
CA ASP A 183 -8.83 -0.58 -15.77
C ASP A 183 -10.28 -0.13 -15.94
N LYS A 184 -10.63 1.05 -15.40
CA LYS A 184 -11.98 1.60 -15.52
C LYS A 184 -12.39 1.79 -16.98
N ILE A 185 -11.53 2.37 -17.81
CA ILE A 185 -11.80 2.58 -19.24
C ILE A 185 -12.02 1.25 -19.95
N LEU A 186 -11.14 0.26 -19.71
CA LEU A 186 -11.27 -1.07 -20.32
C LEU A 186 -12.57 -1.77 -19.92
N ILE A 187 -12.98 -1.63 -18.66
CA ILE A 187 -14.23 -2.22 -18.16
C ILE A 187 -15.46 -1.49 -18.71
N GLU A 188 -15.45 -0.17 -18.78
CA GLU A 188 -16.55 0.61 -19.38
C GLU A 188 -16.69 0.29 -20.87
N ALA A 189 -15.57 0.14 -21.60
CA ALA A 189 -15.57 -0.31 -22.99
C ALA A 189 -16.15 -1.73 -23.12
N ALA A 190 -15.70 -2.67 -22.28
CA ALA A 190 -16.18 -4.05 -22.28
C ALA A 190 -17.66 -4.19 -21.85
N GLN A 191 -18.19 -3.25 -21.09
CA GLN A 191 -19.61 -3.16 -20.75
C GLN A 191 -20.46 -2.67 -21.92
N GLN A 192 -19.92 -1.82 -22.79
CA GLN A 192 -20.59 -1.31 -23.98
C GLN A 192 -20.51 -2.32 -25.15
N ASP A 193 -19.34 -2.92 -25.36
CA ASP A 193 -19.10 -3.95 -26.36
C ASP A 193 -18.43 -5.17 -25.71
N PRO A 194 -19.14 -6.30 -25.57
CA PRO A 194 -18.59 -7.52 -24.97
C PRO A 194 -17.30 -8.03 -25.63
N ARG A 195 -17.03 -7.66 -26.89
CA ARG A 195 -15.78 -8.04 -27.60
C ARG A 195 -14.55 -7.36 -27.00
N GLU A 196 -14.71 -6.17 -26.41
CA GLU A 196 -13.62 -5.42 -25.76
C GLU A 196 -13.14 -6.08 -24.47
N PHE A 197 -13.91 -7.04 -23.93
CA PHE A 197 -13.44 -7.86 -22.80
C PHE A 197 -12.15 -8.64 -23.12
N ARG A 198 -11.87 -8.86 -24.42
CA ARG A 198 -10.59 -9.44 -24.87
C ARG A 198 -9.38 -8.65 -24.36
N VAL A 199 -9.45 -7.33 -24.34
CA VAL A 199 -8.33 -6.49 -23.88
C VAL A 199 -8.10 -6.66 -22.37
N VAL A 200 -9.19 -6.82 -21.61
CA VAL A 200 -9.14 -7.16 -20.18
C VAL A 200 -8.52 -8.54 -19.97
N TYR A 201 -8.93 -9.52 -20.78
CA TYR A 201 -8.37 -10.87 -20.75
C TYR A 201 -6.86 -10.87 -21.04
N GLU A 202 -6.43 -10.25 -22.13
CA GLU A 202 -5.01 -10.18 -22.54
C GLU A 202 -4.13 -9.54 -21.45
N LYS A 203 -4.65 -8.52 -20.76
CA LYS A 203 -3.96 -7.85 -19.66
C LYS A 203 -3.75 -8.74 -18.43
N TYR A 204 -4.72 -9.59 -18.07
CA TYR A 204 -4.70 -10.31 -16.80
C TYR A 204 -4.48 -11.83 -16.91
N GLN A 205 -4.59 -12.42 -18.11
CA GLN A 205 -4.54 -13.87 -18.33
C GLN A 205 -3.33 -14.54 -17.68
N LYS A 206 -2.14 -13.98 -17.91
CA LYS A 206 -0.89 -14.52 -17.38
C LYS A 206 -0.88 -14.53 -15.86
N LYS A 207 -1.31 -13.42 -15.25
CA LYS A 207 -1.34 -13.27 -13.78
C LYS A 207 -2.28 -14.28 -13.12
N ILE A 208 -3.44 -14.53 -13.73
CA ILE A 208 -4.42 -15.49 -13.20
C ILE A 208 -3.96 -16.94 -13.44
N TYR A 209 -3.38 -17.24 -14.60
CA TYR A 209 -2.80 -18.55 -14.87
C TYR A 209 -1.66 -18.87 -13.88
N ASP A 210 -0.69 -17.96 -13.74
CA ASP A 210 0.45 -18.13 -12.82
C ASP A 210 -0.02 -18.34 -11.37
N TYR A 211 -1.13 -17.69 -10.96
CA TYR A 211 -1.74 -17.86 -9.65
C TYR A 211 -2.23 -19.31 -9.40
N PHE A 212 -2.91 -19.92 -10.37
CA PHE A 212 -3.37 -21.31 -10.23
C PHE A 212 -2.23 -22.31 -10.39
N PHE A 213 -1.36 -22.09 -11.38
CA PHE A 213 -0.26 -22.99 -11.71
C PHE A 213 0.65 -23.25 -10.49
N HIS A 214 1.04 -22.19 -9.77
CA HIS A 214 1.85 -22.31 -8.56
C HIS A 214 1.12 -22.94 -7.37
N ARG A 215 -0.22 -23.00 -7.37
CA ARG A 215 -1.02 -23.50 -6.24
C ARG A 215 -1.53 -24.92 -6.45
N ILE A 216 -1.52 -25.44 -7.67
CA ILE A 216 -1.98 -26.80 -8.01
C ILE A 216 -0.79 -27.67 -8.42
N ASN A 217 0.35 -27.52 -7.73
CA ASN A 217 1.56 -28.32 -7.95
C ASN A 217 2.00 -28.37 -9.44
N ASN A 218 1.90 -27.26 -10.16
CA ASN A 218 2.28 -27.14 -11.57
C ASN A 218 1.44 -27.99 -12.54
N ASP A 219 0.20 -28.34 -12.19
CA ASP A 219 -0.77 -28.92 -13.12
C ASP A 219 -1.27 -27.84 -14.10
N ALA A 220 -0.72 -27.86 -15.31
CA ALA A 220 -1.01 -26.89 -16.36
C ALA A 220 -2.46 -26.97 -16.86
N ASP A 221 -3.02 -28.18 -16.95
CA ASP A 221 -4.37 -28.39 -17.49
C ASP A 221 -5.41 -27.85 -16.50
N THR A 222 -5.30 -28.24 -15.23
CA THR A 222 -6.19 -27.72 -14.18
C THR A 222 -6.02 -26.21 -13.99
N ALA A 223 -4.79 -25.68 -14.10
CA ALA A 223 -4.55 -24.24 -14.02
C ALA A 223 -5.22 -23.46 -15.16
N ASN A 224 -5.15 -23.98 -16.39
CA ASN A 224 -5.82 -23.39 -17.55
C ASN A 224 -7.35 -23.39 -17.39
N ASP A 225 -7.93 -24.50 -16.96
CA ASP A 225 -9.38 -24.62 -16.78
C ASP A 225 -9.89 -23.62 -15.74
N LEU A 226 -9.21 -23.51 -14.59
CA LEU A 226 -9.59 -22.57 -13.54
C LEU A 226 -9.37 -21.11 -13.93
N ALA A 227 -8.32 -20.82 -14.70
CA ALA A 227 -8.10 -19.50 -15.26
C ALA A 227 -9.23 -19.11 -16.23
N GLN A 228 -9.59 -20.01 -17.16
CA GLN A 228 -10.71 -19.79 -18.08
C GLN A 228 -12.03 -19.58 -17.33
N GLU A 229 -12.34 -20.44 -16.35
CA GLU A 229 -13.56 -20.31 -15.54
C GLU A 229 -13.59 -18.99 -14.74
N THR A 230 -12.43 -18.51 -14.28
CA THR A 230 -12.30 -17.20 -13.63
C THR A 230 -12.78 -16.08 -14.56
N PHE A 231 -12.28 -16.05 -15.80
CA PHE A 231 -12.67 -15.04 -16.79
C PHE A 231 -14.12 -15.20 -17.24
N MET A 232 -14.62 -16.43 -17.39
CA MET A 232 -16.02 -16.69 -17.72
C MET A 232 -16.97 -16.14 -16.65
N ARG A 233 -16.66 -16.33 -15.36
CA ARG A 233 -17.43 -15.75 -14.26
C ARG A 233 -17.35 -14.23 -14.23
N ALA A 234 -16.16 -13.68 -14.47
CA ALA A 234 -15.95 -12.24 -14.52
C ALA A 234 -16.74 -11.60 -15.68
N PHE A 235 -16.73 -12.22 -16.86
CA PHE A 235 -17.47 -11.78 -18.04
C PHE A 235 -18.99 -11.84 -17.82
N ARG A 236 -19.51 -12.94 -17.26
CA ARG A 236 -20.95 -13.06 -16.93
C ARG A 236 -21.44 -11.99 -15.95
N ALA A 237 -20.57 -11.57 -15.02
CA ALA A 237 -20.87 -10.54 -14.03
C ALA A 237 -20.53 -9.11 -14.49
N LEU A 238 -19.96 -8.95 -15.70
CA LEU A 238 -19.41 -7.69 -16.18
C LEU A 238 -20.45 -6.57 -16.25
N SER A 239 -21.65 -6.86 -16.75
CA SER A 239 -22.73 -5.86 -16.89
C SER A 239 -23.21 -5.30 -15.55
N ALA A 240 -23.14 -6.11 -14.48
CA ALA A 240 -23.50 -5.71 -13.12
C ALA A 240 -22.30 -5.18 -12.32
N PHE A 241 -21.08 -5.25 -12.86
CA PHE A 241 -19.88 -4.81 -12.17
C PHE A 241 -19.87 -3.29 -12.05
N ARG A 242 -19.83 -2.79 -10.82
CA ARG A 242 -19.62 -1.37 -10.56
C ARG A 242 -18.14 -1.12 -10.34
N THR A 243 -17.56 -0.22 -11.12
CA THR A 243 -16.19 0.23 -10.91
C THR A 243 -16.10 0.85 -9.51
N THR A 244 -15.35 0.19 -8.63
CA THR A 244 -15.04 0.68 -7.27
C THR A 244 -13.61 1.22 -7.25
N ASN A 245 -13.14 1.72 -6.11
CA ASN A 245 -11.76 2.20 -5.95
C ASN A 245 -10.69 1.09 -5.91
N ALA A 246 -11.08 -0.18 -6.11
CA ALA A 246 -10.18 -1.32 -6.25
C ALA A 246 -9.89 -1.63 -7.73
N HIS A 247 -8.69 -2.13 -8.02
CA HIS A 247 -8.31 -2.55 -9.38
C HIS A 247 -9.16 -3.74 -9.84
N TYR A 248 -9.41 -3.84 -11.14
CA TYR A 248 -10.18 -4.97 -11.68
C TYR A 248 -9.45 -6.31 -11.45
N GLY A 249 -8.12 -6.30 -11.45
CA GLY A 249 -7.30 -7.46 -11.06
C GLY A 249 -7.62 -7.99 -9.65
N THR A 250 -8.00 -7.13 -8.69
CA THR A 250 -8.41 -7.57 -7.34
C THR A 250 -9.73 -8.35 -7.38
N TYR A 251 -10.65 -7.94 -8.24
CA TYR A 251 -11.91 -8.65 -8.46
C TYR A 251 -11.67 -10.03 -9.09
N LEU A 252 -10.82 -10.10 -10.12
CA LEU A 252 -10.42 -11.36 -10.76
C LEU A 252 -9.75 -12.31 -9.77
N MET A 253 -8.82 -11.80 -8.96
CA MET A 253 -8.14 -12.61 -7.94
C MET A 253 -9.10 -13.16 -6.88
N ARG A 254 -10.15 -12.41 -6.52
CA ARG A 254 -11.19 -12.91 -5.61
C ARG A 254 -11.97 -14.06 -6.23
N ILE A 255 -12.32 -13.98 -7.51
CA ILE A 255 -12.98 -15.09 -8.22
C ILE A 255 -12.04 -16.30 -8.27
N ALA A 256 -10.80 -16.08 -8.70
CA ALA A 256 -9.79 -17.13 -8.83
C ALA A 256 -9.57 -17.85 -7.50
N HIS A 257 -9.46 -17.10 -6.42
CA HIS A 257 -9.30 -17.64 -5.09
C HIS A 257 -10.49 -18.49 -4.64
N ASN A 258 -11.72 -18.01 -4.86
CA ASN A 258 -12.93 -18.77 -4.54
C ASN A 258 -13.02 -20.08 -5.33
N LEU A 259 -12.62 -20.06 -6.61
CA LEU A 259 -12.53 -21.25 -7.45
C LEU A 259 -11.51 -22.26 -6.90
N LEU A 260 -10.32 -21.79 -6.53
CA LEU A 260 -9.30 -22.62 -5.93
C LEU A 260 -9.77 -23.26 -4.61
N MET A 261 -10.42 -22.48 -3.73
CA MET A 261 -10.95 -23.00 -2.47
C MET A 261 -12.07 -24.01 -2.69
N ASN A 262 -12.90 -23.81 -3.71
CA ASN A 262 -13.89 -24.81 -4.11
C ASN A 262 -13.20 -26.07 -4.62
N GLN A 263 -12.15 -25.97 -5.43
CA GLN A 263 -11.39 -27.14 -5.89
C GLN A 263 -10.84 -27.96 -4.72
N TYR A 264 -10.24 -27.32 -3.71
CA TYR A 264 -9.79 -28.03 -2.51
C TYR A 264 -10.93 -28.59 -1.64
N ARG A 265 -12.13 -27.99 -1.68
CA ARG A 265 -13.32 -28.52 -0.96
C ARG A 265 -13.92 -29.73 -1.68
N THR A 266 -13.99 -29.69 -3.01
CA THR A 266 -14.47 -30.78 -3.87
C THR A 266 -13.52 -31.98 -3.83
N TYR A 267 -12.21 -31.75 -3.64
CA TYR A 267 -11.19 -32.79 -3.45
C TYR A 267 -11.15 -33.43 -2.05
N ARG A 268 -12.12 -33.19 -1.17
CA ARG A 268 -12.33 -34.08 0.00
C ARG A 268 -13.31 -35.20 -0.36
N PRO A 269 -12.77 -36.35 -0.81
CA PRO A 269 -13.24 -37.61 -0.26
C PRO A 269 -12.09 -38.56 0.15
N ILE A 270 -12.31 -39.22 1.30
CA ILE A 270 -11.72 -40.50 1.75
C ILE A 270 -10.32 -40.42 2.36
N MET A 271 -10.23 -40.87 3.62
CA MET A 271 -8.97 -41.24 4.27
C MET A 271 -8.22 -42.20 3.34
N TYR A 272 -7.00 -41.83 2.94
CA TYR A 272 -6.06 -42.81 2.41
C TYR A 272 -4.97 -43.08 3.43
N ASP A 273 -4.79 -44.38 3.57
CA ASP A 273 -3.99 -45.16 4.50
C ASP A 273 -2.50 -44.78 4.49
N THR A 274 -1.88 -44.98 5.65
CA THR A 274 -0.50 -44.59 6.00
C THR A 274 0.51 -45.62 5.50
N SER A 275 0.33 -46.12 4.29
CA SER A 275 1.26 -47.08 3.69
C SER A 275 1.45 -46.77 2.20
N VAL A 276 2.68 -46.99 1.72
CA VAL A 276 3.16 -46.86 0.33
C VAL A 276 3.88 -45.54 -0.01
N LEU A 277 5.12 -45.73 -0.52
CA LEU A 277 6.16 -44.81 -1.02
C LEU A 277 7.17 -44.34 0.05
N GLY A 278 8.34 -44.98 0.23
CA GLY A 278 9.19 -45.68 -0.72
C GLY A 278 10.34 -44.76 -1.16
N ARG A 279 11.55 -45.05 -0.68
CA ARG A 279 12.80 -44.30 -0.82
C ARG A 279 13.11 -43.88 -2.26
N ILE A 280 13.54 -42.63 -2.46
CA ILE A 280 14.55 -42.26 -3.46
C ILE A 280 15.51 -41.27 -2.79
N GLY A 281 16.79 -41.67 -2.71
CA GLY A 281 17.89 -40.81 -2.29
C GLY A 281 18.59 -40.20 -3.49
N CYS A 282 18.96 -38.93 -3.38
CA CYS A 282 20.01 -38.30 -4.17
C CYS A 282 20.87 -37.48 -3.19
N GLU A 283 22.16 -37.79 -3.13
CA GLU A 283 23.17 -37.03 -2.37
C GLU A 283 23.58 -35.73 -3.12
N PRO A 284 24.09 -34.71 -2.38
CA PRO A 284 24.10 -33.32 -2.83
C PRO A 284 25.45 -32.89 -3.44
N THR A 285 25.44 -31.82 -4.24
CA THR A 285 26.66 -31.11 -4.67
C THR A 285 26.65 -29.69 -4.10
N TYR A 286 27.74 -29.37 -3.41
CA TYR A 286 27.94 -28.24 -2.52
C TYR A 286 28.03 -26.88 -3.25
N GLU A 287 27.35 -25.87 -2.67
CA GLU A 287 27.54 -24.39 -2.75
C GLU A 287 26.25 -23.56 -2.91
N GLN A 288 25.08 -24.20 -3.11
CA GLN A 288 23.76 -23.52 -3.07
C GLN A 288 23.02 -23.62 -1.72
N ASP A 289 23.64 -24.25 -0.72
CA ASP A 289 22.91 -24.81 0.43
C ASP A 289 22.41 -23.77 1.43
N VAL A 290 23.14 -22.69 1.73
CA VAL A 290 22.74 -21.81 2.85
C VAL A 290 21.46 -21.03 2.56
N LEU A 291 21.30 -20.48 1.35
CA LEU A 291 20.10 -19.71 0.96
C LEU A 291 18.90 -20.62 0.66
N GLY A 292 19.16 -21.81 0.12
CA GLY A 292 18.15 -22.86 -0.08
C GLY A 292 17.63 -23.42 1.25
N MET A 293 18.52 -23.67 2.21
CA MET A 293 18.20 -24.11 3.57
C MET A 293 17.47 -23.02 4.35
N LEU A 294 17.91 -21.75 4.31
CA LEU A 294 17.21 -20.65 4.98
C LEU A 294 15.78 -20.47 4.44
N LYS A 295 15.59 -20.62 3.12
CA LYS A 295 14.28 -20.54 2.47
C LYS A 295 13.42 -21.75 2.84
N LYS A 296 14.00 -22.95 2.93
CA LYS A 296 13.32 -24.18 3.35
C LYS A 296 12.89 -24.12 4.82
N ASP A 297 13.76 -23.65 5.71
CA ASP A 297 13.49 -23.49 7.14
C ASP A 297 12.41 -22.43 7.38
N LEU A 298 12.42 -21.33 6.61
CA LEU A 298 11.37 -20.32 6.62
C LEU A 298 10.01 -20.90 6.22
N TRP A 299 9.96 -21.71 5.16
CA TRP A 299 8.71 -22.32 4.69
C TRP A 299 8.24 -23.50 5.57
N GLN A 300 9.16 -24.21 6.23
CA GLN A 300 8.82 -25.18 7.28
C GLN A 300 8.25 -24.49 8.52
N ALA A 301 8.78 -23.33 8.93
CA ALA A 301 8.16 -22.52 9.98
C ALA A 301 6.76 -22.00 9.56
N VAL A 302 6.56 -21.72 8.27
CA VAL A 302 5.23 -21.43 7.74
C VAL A 302 4.29 -22.65 7.86
N GLU A 303 4.79 -23.90 7.77
CA GLU A 303 3.96 -25.11 7.99
C GLU A 303 3.35 -25.19 9.40
N GLY A 304 3.96 -24.56 10.40
CA GLY A 304 3.41 -24.48 11.76
C GLY A 304 2.28 -23.45 11.96
N LEU A 305 1.95 -22.66 10.93
CA LEU A 305 0.89 -21.66 11.00
C LEU A 305 -0.51 -22.25 10.76
N THR A 306 -1.56 -21.53 11.19
CA THR A 306 -2.93 -21.90 10.79
C THR A 306 -3.11 -21.73 9.27
N ASN A 307 -4.05 -22.45 8.66
CA ASN A 307 -4.28 -22.37 7.21
C ASN A 307 -4.52 -20.94 6.72
N ILE A 308 -5.23 -20.11 7.50
CA ILE A 308 -5.47 -18.70 7.19
C ILE A 308 -4.18 -17.89 7.24
N GLU A 309 -3.35 -18.09 8.27
CA GLU A 309 -2.06 -17.40 8.42
C GLU A 309 -1.08 -17.78 7.30
N LYS A 310 -0.98 -19.08 6.95
CA LYS A 310 -0.19 -19.56 5.80
C LYS A 310 -0.60 -18.87 4.52
N GLN A 311 -1.89 -18.84 4.26
CA GLN A 311 -2.46 -18.30 3.06
C GLN A 311 -2.22 -16.79 2.94
N VAL A 312 -2.39 -16.06 4.03
CA VAL A 312 -2.08 -14.62 4.11
C VAL A 312 -0.58 -14.37 3.91
N MET A 313 0.30 -15.20 4.47
CA MET A 313 1.75 -15.09 4.27
C MET A 313 2.17 -15.35 2.83
N LYS A 314 1.67 -16.43 2.21
CA LYS A 314 1.93 -16.73 0.79
C LYS A 314 1.46 -15.60 -0.12
N MET A 315 0.22 -15.14 0.07
CA MET A 315 -0.32 -14.02 -0.69
C MET A 315 0.52 -12.73 -0.52
N LYS A 316 1.03 -12.46 0.70
CA LYS A 316 1.81 -11.24 0.94
C LYS A 316 3.23 -11.31 0.40
N TYR A 317 3.91 -12.45 0.50
CA TYR A 317 5.36 -12.54 0.31
C TYR A 317 5.80 -13.35 -0.90
N GLU A 318 5.03 -14.34 -1.37
CA GLU A 318 5.31 -15.03 -2.65
C GLU A 318 4.67 -14.28 -3.83
N GLU A 319 3.46 -13.77 -3.63
CA GLU A 319 2.62 -13.21 -4.70
C GLU A 319 2.62 -11.67 -4.71
N ASP A 320 3.38 -11.07 -3.78
CA ASP A 320 3.49 -9.63 -3.53
C ASP A 320 2.15 -8.88 -3.51
N MET A 321 1.08 -9.54 -3.03
CA MET A 321 -0.24 -8.93 -2.97
C MET A 321 -0.28 -7.84 -1.91
N ARG A 322 -1.03 -6.77 -2.19
CA ARG A 322 -1.27 -5.71 -1.22
C ARG A 322 -2.25 -6.22 -0.16
N VAL A 323 -2.07 -5.75 1.08
CA VAL A 323 -2.93 -6.14 2.23
C VAL A 323 -4.42 -5.92 1.94
N GLY A 324 -4.77 -4.84 1.22
CA GLY A 324 -6.15 -4.57 0.81
C GLY A 324 -6.72 -5.59 -0.18
N GLU A 325 -5.87 -6.13 -1.06
CA GLU A 325 -6.27 -7.18 -2.01
C GLU A 325 -6.51 -8.49 -1.27
N ILE A 326 -5.61 -8.86 -0.35
CA ILE A 326 -5.76 -10.04 0.52
C ILE A 326 -7.04 -9.93 1.37
N ALA A 327 -7.30 -8.77 1.95
CA ALA A 327 -8.51 -8.51 2.73
C ALA A 327 -9.78 -8.71 1.90
N SER A 328 -9.78 -8.20 0.66
CA SER A 328 -10.89 -8.35 -0.28
C SER A 328 -11.10 -9.80 -0.71
N ILE A 329 -10.01 -10.55 -0.93
CA ILE A 329 -10.03 -11.95 -1.32
C ILE A 329 -10.57 -12.85 -0.19
N LEU A 330 -10.11 -12.62 1.04
CA LEU A 330 -10.49 -13.42 2.20
C LEU A 330 -11.79 -12.96 2.88
N ASN A 331 -12.43 -11.91 2.35
CA ASN A 331 -13.59 -11.24 2.94
C ASN A 331 -13.36 -10.88 4.43
N LYS A 332 -12.22 -10.24 4.70
CA LYS A 332 -11.81 -9.78 6.04
C LYS A 332 -11.47 -8.29 5.99
N SER A 333 -11.44 -7.62 7.15
CA SER A 333 -10.96 -6.24 7.21
C SER A 333 -9.45 -6.17 6.98
N GLU A 334 -8.95 -5.08 6.40
CA GLU A 334 -7.49 -4.87 6.26
C GLU A 334 -6.76 -4.99 7.61
N ASN A 335 -7.38 -4.49 8.69
CA ASN A 335 -6.84 -4.60 10.04
C ASN A 335 -6.74 -6.06 10.51
N ALA A 336 -7.71 -6.91 10.17
CA ALA A 336 -7.65 -8.33 10.49
C ALA A 336 -6.50 -9.03 9.73
N ILE A 337 -6.25 -8.65 8.48
CA ILE A 337 -5.10 -9.17 7.70
C ILE A 337 -3.77 -8.67 8.27
N LYS A 338 -3.66 -7.39 8.61
CA LYS A 338 -2.44 -6.84 9.25
C LYS A 338 -2.14 -7.55 10.57
N LEU A 339 -3.16 -7.76 11.41
CA LEU A 339 -3.03 -8.48 12.67
C LEU A 339 -2.64 -9.95 12.44
N CYS A 340 -3.20 -10.59 11.41
CA CYS A 340 -2.83 -11.94 11.00
C CYS A 340 -1.37 -12.03 10.55
N LEU A 341 -0.89 -11.09 9.72
CA LEU A 341 0.51 -11.01 9.29
C LEU A 341 1.46 -10.78 10.47
N THR A 342 1.11 -9.90 11.40
CA THR A 342 1.93 -9.67 12.60
C THR A 342 2.00 -10.92 13.48
N ARG A 343 0.88 -11.60 13.72
CA ARG A 343 0.83 -12.86 14.48
C ARG A 343 1.61 -13.99 13.79
N ALA A 344 1.45 -14.13 12.48
CA ALA A 344 2.17 -15.11 11.68
C ALA A 344 3.69 -14.88 11.74
N ARG A 345 4.14 -13.64 11.56
CA ARG A 345 5.56 -13.25 11.71
C ARG A 345 6.10 -13.55 13.11
N GLN A 346 5.34 -13.26 14.16
CA GLN A 346 5.74 -13.57 15.54
C GLN A 346 5.87 -15.09 15.79
N LYS A 347 4.96 -15.89 15.22
CA LYS A 347 5.03 -17.36 15.31
C LYS A 347 6.26 -17.92 14.58
N ILE A 348 6.51 -17.45 13.36
CA ILE A 348 7.69 -17.81 12.59
C ILE A 348 8.97 -17.40 13.35
N ARG A 349 9.02 -16.18 13.90
CA ARG A 349 10.18 -15.70 14.68
C ARG A 349 10.44 -16.57 15.92
N ARG A 350 9.39 -17.07 16.58
CA ARG A 350 9.52 -17.99 17.72
C ARG A 350 10.01 -19.38 17.29
N GLN A 351 9.60 -19.87 16.12
CA GLN A 351 10.02 -21.17 15.59
C GLN A 351 11.44 -21.15 15.02
N LEU A 352 11.86 -20.02 14.43
CA LEU A 352 13.23 -19.81 13.94
C LEU A 352 14.18 -19.29 15.04
N GLY A 353 13.68 -19.07 16.25
CA GLY A 353 14.36 -18.44 17.38
C GLY A 353 15.37 -19.32 18.12
N THR A 354 16.28 -19.97 17.39
CA THR A 354 17.58 -20.47 17.86
C THR A 354 18.63 -20.31 16.76
N LEU A 355 18.87 -19.08 16.31
CA LEU A 355 20.12 -18.71 15.63
C LEU A 355 20.69 -17.51 16.39
N PRO A 356 21.97 -17.57 16.84
CA PRO A 356 22.58 -16.49 17.61
C PRO A 356 22.73 -15.24 16.76
N ASP A 357 22.50 -14.08 17.38
CA ASP A 357 22.66 -12.76 16.78
C ASP A 357 24.04 -12.66 16.11
N ALA A 358 24.05 -12.42 14.80
CA ALA A 358 25.26 -12.09 14.07
C ALA A 358 25.49 -10.57 14.19
N ALA A 359 26.67 -10.24 14.71
CA ALA A 359 27.20 -8.90 14.97
C ALA A 359 27.46 -8.08 13.71
#